data_AF-A0A7Y2VKH1-F1
#
_entry.id   AF-A0A7Y2VKH1-F1
#
_cell.length_a   1.000
_cell.length_b   1.000
_cell.length_c   1.000
_cell.angle_alpha   90.00
_cell.angle_beta   90.00
_cell.angle_gamma   90.00
#
_symmetry.space_group_name_H-M   'P 1'
#
loop_
_entity.id
_entity.type
_entity.pdbx_description
1 polymer ?
#
loop_
_entity_poly.entity_id
_entity_poly.type
_entity_poly.pdbx_seq_one_letter_code
_entity_poly.pdbx_strand_id
1 'polypeptide(L)'
;MFRKGGDVTFLAEELQAVFDPRGGYFKPGGKFMPSIIADIGAVIEHHLQKIGLMEKEELSEQQQLILDQKRAEAEASAQKKTAEAGDANYPASATLCFKCHTKAVVIMDNCATCLSCGYSKCG
;
A
#
# COMPACT_ATOMS: atom_id res chain seq x y z
N MET A 1 13.13 21.42 24.27
CA MET A 1 14.13 22.19 23.49
C MET A 1 14.48 21.34 22.27
N PHE A 2 14.04 21.77 21.07
CA PHE A 2 14.09 21.00 19.82
C PHE A 2 15.51 20.46 19.58
N ARG A 3 15.67 19.14 19.69
CA ARG A 3 16.90 18.43 19.32
C ARG A 3 16.77 18.10 17.83
N LYS A 4 17.84 18.36 17.06
CA LYS A 4 17.95 18.27 15.59
C LYS A 4 17.57 19.55 14.83
N GLY A 5 18.45 20.56 14.92
CA GLY A 5 18.43 21.66 13.96
C GLY A 5 18.94 21.18 12.61
N GLY A 6 18.04 20.90 11.67
CA GLY A 6 18.37 20.63 10.26
C GLY A 6 17.61 19.46 9.65
N ASP A 7 17.25 18.45 10.45
CA ASP A 7 16.47 17.31 10.01
C ASP A 7 15.03 17.46 10.52
N VAL A 8 14.10 17.73 9.60
CA VAL A 8 12.67 17.91 9.91
C VAL A 8 11.87 16.61 9.86
N THR A 9 12.50 15.49 9.47
CA THR A 9 11.82 14.20 9.30
C THR A 9 11.27 13.65 10.61
N PHE A 10 11.94 13.94 11.74
CA PHE A 10 11.49 13.53 13.08
C PHE A 10 10.08 14.03 13.43
N LEU A 11 9.63 15.13 12.84
CA LEU A 11 8.27 15.64 13.09
C LEU A 11 7.21 14.63 12.66
N ALA A 12 7.43 13.90 11.56
CA ALA A 12 6.49 12.87 11.11
C ALA A 12 6.42 11.72 12.13
N GLU A 13 7.56 11.30 12.67
CA GLU A 13 7.67 10.23 13.67
C GLU A 13 7.00 10.64 14.99
N GLU A 14 7.32 11.83 15.50
CA GLU A 14 6.78 12.33 16.77
C GLU A 14 5.26 12.54 16.69
N LEU A 15 4.74 13.07 15.58
CA LEU A 15 3.30 13.25 15.40
C LEU A 15 2.58 11.89 15.32
N GLN A 16 3.17 10.89 14.67
CA GLN A 16 2.62 9.53 14.60
C GLN A 16 2.62 8.81 15.96
N ALA A 17 3.52 9.17 16.87
CA ALA A 17 3.56 8.65 18.23
C ALA A 17 2.50 9.26 19.18
N VAL A 18 1.72 10.24 18.73
CA VAL A 18 0.66 10.86 19.55
C VAL A 18 -0.61 10.03 19.53
N PHE A 19 -1.06 9.61 20.73
CA PHE A 19 -2.29 8.84 20.93
C PHE A 19 -3.43 9.72 21.44
N ASP A 20 -4.66 9.48 20.95
CA ASP A 20 -5.87 10.09 21.49
C ASP A 20 -6.43 9.20 22.62
N PRO A 21 -6.67 9.73 23.84
CA PRO A 21 -7.21 8.95 24.95
C PRO A 21 -8.62 8.40 24.67
N ARG A 22 -9.35 8.95 23.70
CA ARG A 22 -10.68 8.46 23.27
C ARG A 22 -10.58 7.30 22.29
N GLY A 23 -9.36 6.91 21.91
CA GLY A 23 -9.09 5.87 20.93
C GLY A 23 -8.95 6.43 19.52
N GLY A 24 -8.36 5.59 18.65
CA GLY A 24 -8.14 5.87 17.25
C GLY A 24 -9.34 5.57 16.34
N TYR A 25 -9.14 5.66 15.03
CA TYR A 25 -10.13 5.33 14.01
C TYR A 25 -9.50 4.57 12.85
N PHE A 26 -10.32 3.85 12.09
CA PHE A 26 -9.90 3.20 10.85
C PHE A 26 -10.15 4.11 9.66
N LYS A 27 -9.13 4.31 8.83
CA LYS A 27 -9.27 4.99 7.53
C LYS A 27 -9.89 4.05 6.50
N PRO A 28 -10.50 4.61 5.44
CA PRO A 28 -10.80 3.84 4.24
C PRO A 28 -9.55 3.08 3.78
N GLY A 29 -9.69 1.78 3.49
CA GLY A 29 -8.55 0.88 3.22
C GLY A 29 -8.05 0.10 4.44
N GLY A 30 -8.68 0.26 5.61
CA GLY A 30 -8.45 -0.60 6.79
C GLY A 30 -7.21 -0.25 7.61
N LYS A 31 -6.53 0.86 7.33
CA LYS A 31 -5.40 1.34 8.14
C LYS A 31 -5.92 2.00 9.42
N PHE A 32 -5.53 1.47 10.57
CA PHE A 32 -5.81 2.07 11.87
C PHE A 32 -4.95 3.32 12.10
N MET A 33 -5.54 4.38 12.65
CA MET A 33 -4.86 5.60 13.07
C MET A 33 -5.13 5.85 14.56
N PRO A 34 -4.09 6.00 15.40
CA PRO A 34 -4.26 6.14 16.85
C PRO A 34 -4.77 7.52 17.30
N SER A 35 -4.66 8.55 16.45
CA SER A 35 -5.21 9.89 16.66
C SER A 35 -5.27 10.67 15.33
N ILE A 36 -5.97 11.81 15.32
CA ILE A 36 -5.93 12.74 14.20
C ILE A 36 -4.53 13.34 14.00
N ILE A 37 -3.77 13.53 15.09
CA ILE A 37 -2.40 14.06 15.05
C ILE A 37 -1.48 13.05 14.37
N ALA A 38 -1.65 11.76 14.66
CA ALA A 38 -0.92 10.70 14.00
C ALA A 38 -1.26 10.59 12.51
N ASP A 39 -2.52 10.83 12.12
CA ASP A 39 -2.88 10.89 10.71
C ASP A 39 -2.21 12.06 9.97
N ILE A 40 -2.11 13.23 10.62
CA ILE A 40 -1.33 14.36 10.09
C ILE A 40 0.15 13.97 9.93
N GLY A 41 0.73 13.29 10.92
CA GLY A 41 2.10 12.77 10.85
C GLY A 41 2.31 11.84 9.65
N ALA A 42 1.39 10.92 9.38
CA ALA A 42 1.43 10.03 8.23
C ALA A 42 1.31 10.75 6.88
N VAL A 43 0.52 11.84 6.82
CA VAL A 43 0.44 12.69 5.62
C VAL A 43 1.76 13.43 5.38
N ILE A 44 2.37 13.97 6.44
CA ILE A 44 3.69 14.63 6.35
C ILE A 44 4.76 13.64 5.89
N GLU A 45 4.81 12.44 6.46
CA GLU A 45 5.72 11.36 6.04
C GLU A 45 5.62 11.09 4.53
N HIS A 46 4.40 10.90 4.01
CA HIS A 46 4.16 10.68 2.59
C HIS A 46 4.65 11.83 1.72
N HIS A 47 4.52 13.07 2.18
CA HIS A 47 5.06 14.23 1.48
C HIS A 47 6.59 14.26 1.51
N LEU A 48 7.22 13.99 2.67
CA LEU A 48 8.67 13.92 2.82
C LEU A 48 9.28 12.84 1.93
N GLN A 49 8.63 11.68 1.82
CA GLN A 49 9.01 10.61 0.88
C GLN A 49 8.93 11.07 -0.58
N LYS A 50 7.83 11.73 -0.95
CA LYS A 50 7.64 12.23 -2.33
C LYS A 50 8.69 13.23 -2.79
N ILE A 51 9.19 14.07 -1.88
CA ILE A 51 10.20 15.09 -2.19
C ILE A 51 11.64 14.60 -1.95
N GLY A 52 11.82 13.32 -1.59
CA GLY A 52 13.13 12.70 -1.38
C GLY A 52 13.83 13.09 -0.08
N LEU A 53 13.10 13.66 0.89
CA LEU A 53 13.63 13.96 2.23
C LEU A 53 13.57 12.74 3.17
N MET A 54 12.84 11.69 2.81
CA MET A 54 12.73 10.46 3.57
C MET A 54 12.69 9.28 2.61
N GLU A 55 13.31 8.16 2.96
CA GLU A 55 13.22 6.94 2.16
C GLU A 55 11.84 6.30 2.35
N LYS A 56 11.32 5.73 1.26
CA LYS A 56 10.08 4.97 1.32
C LYS A 56 10.42 3.54 1.71
N GLU A 57 9.69 2.98 2.67
CA GLU A 57 9.83 1.56 3.00
C GLU A 57 9.39 0.71 1.80
N GLU A 58 10.35 -0.01 1.22
CA GLU A 58 10.11 -0.89 0.09
C GLU A 58 9.49 -2.22 0.55
N LEU A 59 8.80 -2.89 -0.38
CA LEU A 59 8.31 -4.25 -0.13
C LEU A 59 9.50 -5.16 0.13
N SER A 60 9.41 -6.03 1.15
CA SER A 60 10.48 -6.99 1.42
C SER A 60 10.74 -7.90 0.21
N GLU A 61 11.96 -8.40 0.05
CA GLU A 61 12.31 -9.32 -1.05
C GLU A 61 11.31 -10.50 -1.14
N GLN A 62 10.90 -11.05 0.00
CA GLN A 62 9.90 -12.10 0.07
C GLN A 62 8.53 -11.66 -0.48
N GLN A 63 8.08 -10.45 -0.15
CA GLN A 63 6.82 -9.90 -0.67
C GLN A 63 6.89 -9.64 -2.17
N GLN A 64 8.05 -9.17 -2.66
CA GLN A 64 8.29 -8.98 -4.10
C GLN A 64 8.24 -10.31 -4.85
N LEU A 65 8.91 -11.35 -4.35
CA LEU A 65 8.89 -12.69 -4.93
C LEU A 65 7.48 -13.29 -4.99
N ILE A 66 6.71 -13.16 -3.91
CA ILE A 66 5.31 -13.63 -3.88
C ILE A 66 4.46 -12.87 -4.91
N LEU A 67 4.69 -11.57 -5.06
CA LEU A 67 3.98 -10.75 -6.06
C LEU A 67 4.31 -11.17 -7.49
N ASP A 68 5.57 -11.42 -7.79
CA ASP A 68 6.02 -11.83 -9.12
C ASP A 68 5.51 -13.24 -9.47
N GLN A 69 5.56 -14.17 -8.50
CA GLN A 69 4.95 -15.50 -8.66
C GLN A 69 3.46 -15.38 -8.99
N LYS A 70 2.72 -14.56 -8.23
CA LYS A 70 1.29 -14.34 -8.43
C LYS A 70 0.96 -13.68 -9.77
N ARG A 71 1.81 -12.78 -10.27
CA ARG A 71 1.66 -12.21 -11.63
C ARG A 71 1.83 -13.28 -12.69
N ALA A 72 2.86 -14.12 -12.58
CA ALA A 72 3.10 -15.20 -13.53
C ALA A 72 1.94 -16.21 -13.57
N GLU A 73 1.35 -16.53 -12.41
CA GLU A 73 0.16 -17.39 -12.32
C GLU A 73 -1.09 -16.74 -12.96
N ALA A 74 -1.28 -15.44 -12.77
CA ALA A 74 -2.36 -14.68 -13.39
C ALA A 74 -2.21 -14.60 -14.93
N GLU A 75 -1.00 -14.43 -15.44
CA GLU A 75 -0.70 -14.44 -16.88
C GLU A 75 -0.90 -15.82 -17.50
N ALA A 76 -0.43 -16.89 -16.84
CA ALA A 76 -0.60 -18.27 -17.29
C ALA A 76 -2.10 -18.68 -17.33
N SER A 77 -2.90 -18.18 -16.39
CA SER A 77 -4.35 -18.42 -16.38
C SER A 77 -5.12 -17.54 -17.38
N ALA A 78 -4.62 -16.34 -17.70
CA ALA A 78 -5.16 -15.48 -18.75
C ALA A 78 -4.93 -16.07 -20.15
N GLN A 79 -3.80 -16.74 -20.42
CA GLN A 79 -3.56 -17.40 -21.71
C GLN A 79 -4.54 -18.55 -22.04
N LYS A 80 -5.24 -19.10 -21.02
CA LYS A 80 -6.28 -20.13 -21.21
C LYS A 80 -7.68 -19.58 -21.45
N LYS A 81 -7.92 -18.26 -21.30
CA LYS A 81 -9.21 -17.61 -21.52
C LYS A 81 -9.01 -16.40 -22.42
N THR A 82 -9.54 -16.50 -23.63
CA THR A 82 -9.45 -15.55 -24.76
C THR A 82 -9.32 -14.08 -24.32
N ALA A 83 -8.30 -13.43 -24.87
CA ALA A 83 -7.89 -12.07 -24.56
C ALA A 83 -8.92 -11.02 -24.99
N GLU A 84 -9.33 -10.17 -24.05
CA GLU A 84 -9.72 -8.79 -24.34
C GLU A 84 -8.74 -7.87 -23.61
N ALA A 85 -8.26 -6.83 -24.30
CA ALA A 85 -7.17 -5.99 -23.86
C ALA A 85 -7.57 -5.11 -22.66
N GLY A 86 -7.07 -5.48 -21.47
CA GLY A 86 -6.86 -4.56 -20.36
C GLY A 86 -5.42 -4.03 -20.40
N ASP A 87 -5.21 -2.87 -19.78
CA ASP A 87 -3.93 -2.17 -19.62
C ASP A 87 -2.75 -3.14 -19.44
N ALA A 88 -1.66 -2.96 -20.20
CA ALA A 88 -0.69 -3.99 -20.60
C ALA A 88 0.04 -4.77 -19.48
N ASN A 89 -0.18 -4.42 -18.21
CA ASN A 89 0.46 -5.02 -17.04
C ASN A 89 -0.47 -5.88 -16.16
N TYR A 90 -1.79 -5.87 -16.37
CA TYR A 90 -2.74 -6.60 -15.50
C TYR A 90 -3.86 -7.25 -16.32
N PRO A 91 -4.38 -8.43 -15.90
CA PRO A 91 -5.43 -9.12 -16.65
C PRO A 91 -6.70 -8.26 -16.73
N ALA A 92 -7.45 -8.37 -17.83
CA ALA A 92 -8.63 -7.54 -18.08
C ALA A 92 -9.75 -7.70 -17.05
N SER A 93 -9.82 -8.87 -16.41
CA SER A 93 -10.72 -9.15 -15.28
C SER A 93 -10.32 -8.45 -13.99
N ALA A 94 -9.18 -7.74 -13.96
CA ALA A 94 -8.73 -7.03 -12.77
C ALA A 94 -9.67 -5.87 -12.42
N THR A 95 -9.92 -5.73 -11.12
CA THR A 95 -10.74 -4.68 -10.53
C THR A 95 -9.87 -3.67 -9.76
N LEU A 96 -10.48 -2.55 -9.36
CA LEU A 96 -9.78 -1.46 -8.67
C LEU A 96 -9.34 -1.89 -7.26
N CYS A 97 -8.08 -1.66 -6.91
CA CYS A 97 -7.58 -1.91 -5.56
C CYS A 97 -8.01 -0.82 -4.58
N PHE A 98 -8.59 -1.21 -3.44
CA PHE A 98 -8.92 -0.26 -2.38
C PHE A 98 -7.70 0.31 -1.63
N LYS A 99 -6.53 -0.33 -1.73
CA LYS A 99 -5.31 0.10 -1.02
C LYS A 99 -4.45 1.04 -1.86
N CYS A 100 -4.21 0.71 -3.14
CA CYS A 100 -3.34 1.50 -4.02
C CYS A 100 -4.08 2.19 -5.17
N HIS A 101 -5.40 1.99 -5.31
CA HIS A 101 -6.22 2.54 -6.41
C HIS A 101 -5.79 2.14 -7.83
N THR A 102 -4.88 1.17 -7.98
CA THR A 102 -4.52 0.56 -9.27
C THR A 102 -5.55 -0.51 -9.65
N LYS A 103 -5.93 -0.60 -10.94
CA LYS A 103 -6.79 -1.67 -11.49
C LYS A 103 -6.01 -2.98 -11.65
N ALA A 104 -5.73 -3.63 -10.52
CA ALA A 104 -4.83 -4.78 -10.44
C ALA A 104 -5.32 -5.87 -9.47
N VAL A 105 -6.58 -5.84 -9.01
CA VAL A 105 -7.13 -6.86 -8.11
C VAL A 105 -7.73 -8.02 -8.89
N VAL A 106 -7.24 -9.23 -8.64
CA VAL A 106 -7.70 -10.49 -9.23
C VAL A 106 -8.13 -11.46 -8.13
N ILE A 107 -9.02 -12.39 -8.47
CA ILE A 107 -9.35 -13.51 -7.58
C ILE A 107 -8.41 -14.67 -7.93
N MET A 108 -7.50 -15.01 -7.00
CA MET A 108 -6.61 -16.17 -7.08
C MET A 108 -6.77 -16.96 -5.78
N ASP A 109 -6.82 -18.29 -5.89
CA ASP A 109 -7.01 -19.19 -4.75
C ASP A 109 -8.20 -18.82 -3.85
N ASN A 110 -9.31 -18.44 -4.50
CA ASN A 110 -10.54 -17.98 -3.83
C ASN A 110 -10.37 -16.72 -2.97
N CYS A 111 -9.28 -15.96 -3.17
CA CYS A 111 -9.00 -14.72 -2.46
C CYS A 111 -8.76 -13.53 -3.40
N ALA A 112 -9.29 -12.35 -3.04
CA ALA A 112 -9.03 -11.11 -3.77
C ALA A 112 -7.61 -10.60 -3.44
N THR A 113 -6.70 -10.62 -4.44
CA THR A 113 -5.31 -10.17 -4.32
C THR A 113 -4.98 -9.09 -5.35
N CYS A 114 -4.28 -8.03 -4.92
CA CYS A 114 -3.77 -6.96 -5.78
C CYS A 114 -2.34 -7.26 -6.27
N LEU A 115 -2.18 -7.37 -7.59
CA LEU A 115 -0.90 -7.60 -8.25
C LEU A 115 0.01 -6.36 -8.30
N SER A 116 -0.49 -5.18 -7.89
CA SER A 116 0.28 -3.93 -7.87
C SER A 116 0.95 -3.69 -6.51
N CYS A 117 0.24 -3.91 -5.40
CA CYS A 117 0.73 -3.57 -4.05
C CYS A 117 0.71 -4.74 -3.05
N GLY A 118 0.38 -5.96 -3.50
CA GLY A 118 0.39 -7.16 -2.66
C GLY A 118 -0.77 -7.27 -1.68
N TYR A 119 -1.71 -6.33 -1.67
CA TYR A 119 -2.91 -6.39 -0.82
C TYR A 119 -3.71 -7.67 -1.07
N SER A 120 -4.07 -8.40 -0.01
CA SER A 120 -4.95 -9.56 -0.05
C SER A 120 -6.11 -9.36 0.93
N LYS A 121 -7.30 -9.90 0.63
CA LYS A 121 -8.43 -9.89 1.56
C LYS A 121 -8.32 -10.98 2.63
N CYS A 122 -7.57 -12.06 2.36
CA CYS A 122 -7.51 -13.26 3.20
C CYS A 122 -6.18 -13.41 3.95
N GLY A 123 -5.34 -12.36 3.90
CA GLY A 123 -4.07 -12.26 4.62
C GLY A 123 -3.87 -10.83 5.09
#